data_AF-A0A971K4U9-F1
#
_entry.id   AF-A0A971K4U9-F1
#
_cell.length_a   1.000
_cell.length_b   1.000
_cell.length_c   1.000
_cell.angle_alpha   90.00
_cell.angle_beta   90.00
_cell.angle_gamma   90.00
#
_symmetry.space_group_name_H-M   'P 1'
#
loop_
_entity.id
_entity.type
_entity.pdbx_description
1 polymer ?
#
loop_
_entity_poly.entity_id
_entity_poly.type
_entity_poly.pdbx_seq_one_letter_code
_entity_poly.pdbx_strand_id
1 'polypeptide(L)'
;MDAPGVFHHSYYLKKIHRFWECNSIYAAFEKYAWDFSFLSLTTNELATGNTFYETQAITKIISQHLKEGLKNDDSTTCRNCCLDILKWGGVKRHNDVKISDLGDSLSNYLTNVRTKLRSDRSSGEYYSTGIFINSGFTKIYSLFVEDFIMYDGRVGAALGLLVRMYCEETNLPCIPDSLKFAWGRGKESQFVSSDYNRRNPSSDKFVFPELLNNPQSHLECNIRANWLLKEITLRTTTKFSNLRPEDQTTALQSALFMIGYCVKPQ
;
A
#
# COMPACT_ATOMS: atom_id res chain seq x y z
N MET A 1 -8.57 -12.95 -14.10
CA MET A 1 -9.40 -11.91 -13.45
C MET A 1 -9.63 -10.67 -14.32
N ASP A 2 -8.84 -10.41 -15.37
CA ASP A 2 -9.13 -9.34 -16.35
C ASP A 2 -9.95 -9.79 -17.57
N ALA A 3 -10.31 -11.08 -17.63
CA ALA A 3 -11.23 -11.59 -18.64
C ALA A 3 -12.67 -11.16 -18.29
N PRO A 4 -13.52 -10.85 -19.30
CA PRO A 4 -14.90 -10.45 -19.07
C PRO A 4 -15.68 -11.45 -18.21
N GLY A 5 -16.38 -10.97 -17.19
CA GLY A 5 -17.26 -11.78 -16.34
C GLY A 5 -16.56 -12.62 -15.25
N VAL A 6 -15.21 -12.62 -15.19
CA VAL A 6 -14.46 -13.43 -14.20
C VAL A 6 -14.32 -12.74 -12.85
N PHE A 7 -14.39 -11.41 -12.81
CA PHE A 7 -14.28 -10.63 -11.58
C PHE A 7 -15.36 -9.55 -11.59
N HIS A 8 -16.15 -9.48 -10.52
CA HIS A 8 -17.03 -8.36 -10.25
C HIS A 8 -16.91 -8.01 -8.78
N HIS A 9 -16.77 -6.73 -8.49
CA HIS A 9 -16.63 -6.27 -7.12
C HIS A 9 -17.28 -4.92 -6.95
N SER A 10 -18.14 -4.79 -5.94
CA SER A 10 -18.89 -3.59 -5.67
C SER A 10 -19.12 -3.40 -4.17
N TYR A 11 -19.24 -2.14 -3.76
CA TYR A 11 -19.55 -1.76 -2.39
C TYR A 11 -20.03 -0.32 -2.30
N TYR A 12 -20.69 0.03 -1.19
CA TYR A 12 -20.99 1.43 -0.88
C TYR A 12 -19.77 2.15 -0.25
N LEU A 13 -19.26 3.19 -0.92
CA LEU A 13 -18.15 4.03 -0.43
C LEU A 13 -18.70 5.17 0.43
N LYS A 14 -18.71 4.95 1.75
CA LYS A 14 -19.31 5.87 2.74
C LYS A 14 -18.76 7.30 2.66
N LYS A 15 -17.46 7.48 2.41
CA LYS A 15 -16.80 8.80 2.42
C LYS A 15 -17.42 9.79 1.41
N ILE A 16 -17.85 9.29 0.24
CA ILE A 16 -18.38 10.13 -0.84
C ILE A 16 -19.84 9.82 -1.16
N HIS A 17 -20.50 8.98 -0.35
CA HIS A 17 -21.88 8.55 -0.50
C HIS A 17 -22.24 7.97 -1.89
N ARG A 18 -21.36 7.16 -2.48
CA ARG A 18 -21.57 6.55 -3.80
C ARG A 18 -21.33 5.05 -3.80
N PHE A 19 -22.08 4.35 -4.65
CA PHE A 19 -21.72 2.98 -5.02
C PHE A 19 -20.48 3.00 -5.91
N TRP A 20 -19.52 2.15 -5.56
CA TRP A 20 -18.33 1.91 -6.34
C TRP A 20 -18.38 0.46 -6.83
N GLU A 21 -18.01 0.23 -8.08
CA GLU A 21 -18.00 -1.11 -8.68
C GLU A 21 -16.92 -1.23 -9.75
N CYS A 22 -16.45 -2.44 -10.01
CA CYS A 22 -15.54 -2.77 -11.10
C CYS A 22 -15.81 -4.20 -11.59
N ASN A 23 -15.42 -4.48 -12.84
CA ASN A 23 -15.58 -5.78 -13.50
C ASN A 23 -14.24 -6.42 -13.90
N SER A 24 -13.13 -5.87 -13.41
CA SER A 24 -11.76 -6.38 -13.59
C SER A 24 -10.84 -5.65 -12.61
N ILE A 25 -9.64 -6.19 -12.40
CA ILE A 25 -8.62 -5.53 -11.58
C ILE A 25 -8.17 -4.23 -12.27
N TYR A 26 -8.06 -4.24 -13.61
CA TYR A 26 -7.76 -3.02 -14.35
C TYR A 26 -8.84 -1.94 -14.22
N ALA A 27 -10.12 -2.30 -14.30
CA ALA A 27 -11.22 -1.34 -14.09
C ALA A 27 -11.23 -0.75 -12.67
N ALA A 28 -10.75 -1.50 -11.67
CA ALA A 28 -10.57 -0.96 -10.32
C ALA A 28 -9.51 0.15 -10.27
N PHE A 29 -8.43 0.01 -11.05
CA PHE A 29 -7.43 1.07 -11.26
C PHE A 29 -8.03 2.27 -12.01
N GLU A 30 -8.77 2.06 -13.09
CA GLU A 30 -9.41 3.15 -13.85
C GLU A 30 -10.38 3.97 -12.99
N LYS A 31 -11.00 3.32 -12.00
CA LYS A 31 -11.90 3.94 -11.03
C LYS A 31 -11.22 4.29 -9.71
N TYR A 32 -9.89 4.43 -9.70
CA TYR A 32 -9.16 4.88 -8.52
C TYR A 32 -9.66 6.26 -8.07
N ALA A 33 -9.97 6.37 -6.77
CA ALA A 33 -10.45 7.60 -6.16
C ALA A 33 -9.88 7.75 -4.74
N TRP A 34 -9.05 8.78 -4.55
CA TRP A 34 -8.48 9.16 -3.26
C TRP A 34 -8.40 10.67 -3.13
N ASP A 35 -9.40 11.30 -2.52
CA ASP A 35 -9.36 12.75 -2.34
C ASP A 35 -8.27 13.16 -1.35
N PHE A 36 -7.40 14.05 -1.78
CA PHE A 36 -6.40 14.72 -0.97
C PHE A 36 -6.49 16.24 -1.16
N SER A 37 -6.23 16.98 -0.08
CA SER A 37 -6.08 18.44 -0.10
C SER A 37 -5.17 18.84 1.06
N PHE A 38 -4.01 19.43 0.78
CA PHE A 38 -3.07 19.87 1.80
C PHE A 38 -2.11 20.94 1.27
N LEU A 39 -1.69 21.86 2.15
CA LEU A 39 -0.56 22.75 1.86
C LEU A 39 0.73 21.95 1.94
N SER A 40 1.43 21.83 0.80
CA SER A 40 2.70 21.11 0.68
C SER A 40 3.82 21.95 1.27
N LEU A 41 4.61 21.35 2.16
CA LEU A 41 5.86 21.94 2.66
C LEU A 41 6.99 21.86 1.63
N THR A 42 6.85 20.98 0.65
CA THR A 42 7.83 20.74 -0.43
C THR A 42 7.68 21.79 -1.54
N THR A 43 6.46 22.03 -2.01
CA THR A 43 6.20 22.98 -3.12
C THR A 43 5.74 24.35 -2.63
N ASN A 44 5.35 24.48 -1.36
CA ASN A 44 4.71 25.67 -0.79
C ASN A 44 3.38 26.04 -1.49
N GLU A 45 2.72 25.06 -2.10
CA GLU A 45 1.44 25.23 -2.81
C GLU A 45 0.35 24.32 -2.24
N LEU A 46 -0.91 24.67 -2.50
CA LEU A 46 -2.04 23.81 -2.19
C LEU A 46 -2.09 22.65 -3.19
N ALA A 47 -1.79 21.44 -2.72
CA ALA A 47 -1.95 20.22 -3.50
C ALA A 47 -3.37 19.65 -3.29
N THR A 48 -4.12 19.47 -4.38
CA THR A 48 -5.46 18.88 -4.37
C THR A 48 -5.65 17.91 -5.54
N GLY A 49 -6.50 16.90 -5.37
CA GLY A 49 -6.84 15.95 -6.43
C GLY A 49 -7.56 14.73 -5.89
N ASN A 50 -8.02 13.86 -6.78
CA ASN A 50 -8.67 12.60 -6.41
C ASN A 50 -8.34 11.42 -7.32
N THR A 51 -7.76 11.65 -8.50
CA THR A 51 -7.47 10.60 -9.48
C THR A 51 -6.09 9.98 -9.26
N PHE A 52 -5.83 8.89 -9.99
CA PHE A 52 -4.52 8.25 -10.02
C PHE A 52 -3.44 9.19 -10.57
N TYR A 53 -3.73 9.87 -11.67
CA TYR A 53 -2.76 10.75 -12.32
C TYR A 53 -2.43 11.99 -11.49
N GLU A 54 -3.42 12.57 -10.81
CA GLU A 54 -3.18 13.68 -9.87
C GLU A 54 -2.38 13.23 -8.65
N THR A 55 -2.72 12.05 -8.08
CA THR A 55 -1.93 11.41 -7.02
C THR A 55 -0.48 11.21 -7.47
N GLN A 56 -0.31 10.72 -8.70
CA GLN A 56 1.01 10.45 -9.25
C GLN A 56 1.80 11.73 -9.50
N ALA A 57 1.17 12.80 -9.99
CA ALA A 57 1.82 14.08 -10.23
C ALA A 57 2.43 14.63 -8.94
N ILE A 58 1.65 14.72 -7.85
CA ILE A 58 2.15 15.25 -6.58
C ILE A 58 3.20 14.33 -5.94
N THR A 59 2.98 13.00 -5.97
CA THR A 59 3.93 12.06 -5.36
C THR A 59 5.24 11.93 -6.14
N LYS A 60 5.25 12.14 -7.46
CA LYS A 60 6.49 12.23 -8.26
C LYS A 60 7.32 13.45 -7.86
N ILE A 61 6.69 14.61 -7.67
CA ILE A 61 7.38 15.83 -7.19
C ILE A 61 7.99 15.61 -5.79
N ILE A 62 7.21 15.07 -4.86
CA ILE A 62 7.70 14.80 -3.49
C ILE A 62 8.81 13.73 -3.50
N SER A 63 8.68 12.68 -4.34
CA SER A 63 9.71 11.65 -4.51
C SER A 63 11.04 12.22 -4.98
N GLN A 64 11.02 13.14 -5.95
CA GLN A 64 12.23 13.79 -6.44
C GLN A 64 12.94 14.58 -5.33
N HIS A 65 12.20 15.45 -4.63
CA HIS A 65 12.75 16.23 -3.52
C HIS A 65 13.25 15.34 -2.36
N LEU A 66 12.53 14.26 -2.05
CA LEU A 66 12.98 13.32 -1.02
C LEU A 66 14.30 12.65 -1.41
N LYS A 67 14.44 12.22 -2.66
CA LYS A 67 15.69 11.62 -3.17
C LYS A 67 16.84 12.62 -3.18
N GLU A 68 16.58 13.89 -3.49
CA GLU A 68 17.57 14.97 -3.41
C GLU A 68 17.99 15.26 -1.97
N GLY A 69 17.03 15.34 -1.04
CA GLY A 69 17.31 15.49 0.38
C GLY A 69 18.19 14.36 0.93
N LEU A 70 17.90 13.11 0.55
CA LEU A 70 18.75 11.96 0.92
C LEU A 70 20.15 12.04 0.31
N LYS A 71 20.29 12.53 -0.93
CA LYS A 71 21.59 12.68 -1.59
C LYS A 71 22.47 13.74 -0.91
N ASN A 72 21.84 14.80 -0.37
CA ASN A 72 22.52 15.94 0.24
C ASN A 72 22.61 15.84 1.77
N ASP A 73 22.20 14.72 2.38
CA ASP A 73 22.07 14.54 3.83
C ASP A 73 21.22 15.64 4.52
N ASP A 74 20.21 16.15 3.80
CA ASP A 74 19.33 17.22 4.26
C ASP A 74 18.09 16.65 4.95
N SER A 75 18.19 16.51 6.28
CA SER A 75 17.08 16.07 7.13
C SER A 75 15.88 17.02 7.11
N THR A 76 16.05 18.31 6.83
CA THR A 76 14.93 19.26 6.76
C THR A 76 14.08 19.01 5.52
N THR A 77 14.72 18.88 4.36
CA THR A 77 14.03 18.52 3.10
C THR A 77 13.38 17.13 3.23
N CYS A 78 14.08 16.15 3.80
CA CYS A 78 13.51 14.82 4.05
C CYS A 78 12.28 14.89 4.95
N ARG A 79 12.32 15.70 6.01
CA ARG A 79 11.20 15.89 6.95
C ARG A 79 9.99 16.49 6.25
N ASN A 80 10.18 17.55 5.47
CA ASN A 80 9.08 18.20 4.74
C ASN A 80 8.41 17.23 3.76
N CYS A 81 9.21 16.47 3.01
CA CYS A 81 8.70 15.44 2.12
C CYS A 81 7.93 14.35 2.88
N CYS A 82 8.49 13.82 3.98
CA CYS A 82 7.82 12.81 4.80
C CYS A 82 6.47 13.30 5.33
N LEU A 83 6.41 14.54 5.83
CA LEU A 83 5.17 15.13 6.33
C LEU A 83 4.13 15.31 5.22
N ASP A 84 4.54 15.73 4.02
CA ASP A 84 3.64 15.85 2.87
C ASP A 84 3.08 14.49 2.43
N ILE A 85 3.92 13.44 2.41
CA ILE A 85 3.48 12.06 2.11
C ILE A 85 2.44 11.59 3.14
N LEU A 86 2.68 11.88 4.42
CA LEU A 86 1.76 11.51 5.50
C LEU A 86 0.44 12.29 5.45
N LYS A 87 0.47 13.57 5.05
CA LYS A 87 -0.72 14.40 4.81
C LYS A 87 -1.52 13.86 3.62
N TRP A 88 -0.87 13.66 2.47
CA TRP A 88 -1.48 13.07 1.27
C TRP A 88 -2.15 11.73 1.59
N GLY A 89 -1.47 10.85 2.33
CA GLY A 89 -1.97 9.53 2.68
C GLY A 89 -3.04 9.52 3.79
N GLY A 90 -3.39 10.66 4.40
CA GLY A 90 -4.36 10.73 5.50
C GLY A 90 -3.91 9.99 6.78
N VAL A 91 -2.60 9.88 6.98
CA VAL A 91 -1.95 9.06 8.01
C VAL A 91 -0.92 9.83 8.84
N LYS A 92 -0.99 11.17 8.84
CA LYS A 92 -0.10 12.03 9.64
C LYS A 92 -0.10 11.71 11.12
N ARG A 93 -1.27 11.58 11.73
CA ARG A 93 -1.43 11.40 13.19
C ARG A 93 -0.55 10.24 13.68
N HIS A 94 0.28 10.50 14.70
CA HIS A 94 1.25 9.58 15.33
C HIS A 94 2.49 9.25 14.48
N ASN A 95 2.40 9.29 13.15
CA ASN A 95 3.57 9.11 12.29
C ASN A 95 4.47 10.34 12.25
N ASP A 96 3.88 11.52 12.37
CA ASP A 96 4.58 12.80 12.49
C ASP A 96 5.48 12.89 13.73
N VAL A 97 5.07 12.25 14.83
CA VAL A 97 5.89 12.12 16.04
C VAL A 97 7.16 11.35 15.72
N LYS A 98 7.07 10.18 15.09
CA LYS A 98 8.26 9.39 14.72
C LYS A 98 9.20 10.14 13.78
N ILE A 99 8.66 10.91 12.84
CA ILE A 99 9.46 11.79 11.97
C ILE A 99 10.16 12.89 12.77
N SER A 100 9.48 13.47 13.75
CA SER A 100 10.05 14.53 14.60
C SER A 100 11.10 13.99 15.57
N ASP A 101 10.88 12.81 16.15
CA ASP A 101 11.81 12.15 17.08
C ASP A 101 13.13 11.76 16.41
N LEU A 102 13.11 11.48 15.10
CA LEU A 102 14.33 11.22 14.33
C LEU A 102 15.15 12.50 14.14
N GLY A 103 14.52 13.67 14.09
CA GLY A 103 15.19 14.97 13.96
C GLY A 103 16.25 14.99 12.85
N ASP A 104 17.46 15.43 13.20
CA ASP A 104 18.59 15.54 12.28
C ASP A 104 19.11 14.18 11.79
N SER A 105 18.74 13.07 12.43
CA SER A 105 19.10 11.72 12.01
C SER A 105 18.15 11.12 10.95
N LEU A 106 17.12 11.85 10.53
CA LEU A 106 16.10 11.35 9.61
C LEU A 106 16.68 10.92 8.25
N SER A 107 17.52 11.74 7.61
CA SER A 107 18.19 11.41 6.34
C SER A 107 18.99 10.11 6.44
N ASN A 108 19.78 9.97 7.52
CA ASN A 108 20.58 8.79 7.82
C ASN A 108 19.70 7.55 8.06
N TYR A 109 18.61 7.70 8.82
CA TYR A 109 17.63 6.65 9.05
C TYR A 109 17.04 6.13 7.73
N LEU A 110 16.55 7.04 6.88
CA LEU A 110 15.94 6.69 5.60
C LEU A 110 16.95 6.07 4.62
N THR A 111 18.19 6.54 4.61
CA THR A 111 19.29 5.94 3.83
C THR A 111 19.57 4.52 4.28
N ASN A 112 19.64 4.28 5.59
CA ASN A 112 19.81 2.94 6.15
C ASN A 112 18.65 2.00 5.79
N VAL A 113 17.41 2.51 5.84
CA VAL A 113 16.23 1.76 5.38
C VAL A 113 16.35 1.42 3.89
N ARG A 114 16.75 2.37 3.04
CA ARG A 114 16.94 2.12 1.60
C ARG A 114 17.94 0.98 1.35
N THR A 115 19.10 1.05 2.02
CA THR A 115 20.17 0.06 1.89
C THR A 115 19.69 -1.32 2.33
N LYS A 116 19.02 -1.40 3.48
CA LYS A 116 18.48 -2.67 4.01
C LYS A 116 17.40 -3.26 3.10
N LEU A 117 16.45 -2.47 2.62
CA LEU A 117 15.38 -2.99 1.75
C LEU A 117 15.88 -3.47 0.38
N ARG A 118 17.09 -3.05 -0.01
CA ARG A 118 17.80 -3.49 -1.23
C ARG A 118 18.78 -4.65 -0.99
N SER A 119 19.13 -4.97 0.26
CA SER A 119 20.11 -6.03 0.56
C SER A 119 19.52 -7.43 0.35
N ASP A 120 20.40 -8.44 0.28
CA ASP A 120 20.00 -9.83 0.20
C ASP A 120 19.22 -10.28 1.45
N ARG A 121 18.06 -10.89 1.21
CA ARG A 121 17.09 -11.33 2.22
C ARG A 121 17.41 -12.70 2.81
N SER A 122 18.43 -13.39 2.28
CA SER A 122 18.93 -14.66 2.84
C SER A 122 19.56 -14.50 4.23
N SER A 123 19.91 -13.26 4.61
CA SER A 123 20.39 -12.94 5.95
C SER A 123 19.26 -12.97 6.97
N GLY A 124 19.41 -13.77 8.04
CA GLY A 124 18.49 -13.75 9.19
C GLY A 124 18.36 -12.36 9.84
N GLU A 125 19.32 -11.47 9.58
CA GLU A 125 19.33 -10.09 10.04
C GLU A 125 18.37 -9.16 9.29
N TYR A 126 17.89 -9.55 8.11
CA TYR A 126 16.99 -8.74 7.29
C TYR A 126 15.71 -8.36 8.05
N TYR A 127 15.24 -9.26 8.92
CA TYR A 127 14.06 -9.07 9.76
C TYR A 127 14.41 -8.62 11.20
N SER A 128 15.68 -8.62 11.59
CA SER A 128 16.12 -8.49 12.99
C SER A 128 16.34 -7.04 13.45
N THR A 129 15.37 -6.16 13.18
CA THR A 129 15.16 -4.83 13.80
C THR A 129 15.81 -3.58 13.17
N GLY A 130 15.09 -2.46 13.35
CA GLY A 130 15.50 -1.09 13.00
C GLY A 130 14.55 -0.36 12.04
N ILE A 131 13.73 -1.09 11.27
CA ILE A 131 12.77 -0.47 10.33
C ILE A 131 11.43 -0.27 11.04
N PHE A 132 11.04 0.99 11.24
CA PHE A 132 9.69 1.33 11.67
C PHE A 132 8.74 1.22 10.48
N ILE A 133 7.73 0.35 10.58
CA ILE A 133 6.80 0.10 9.48
C ILE A 133 5.35 0.12 9.96
N ASN A 134 4.53 0.83 9.19
CA ASN A 134 3.07 0.83 9.26
C ASN A 134 2.53 1.40 7.93
N SER A 135 1.21 1.60 7.83
CA SER A 135 0.60 2.14 6.60
C SER A 135 1.11 3.53 6.17
N GLY A 136 1.68 4.32 7.08
CA GLY A 136 2.28 5.62 6.80
C GLY A 136 3.70 5.47 6.28
N PHE A 137 4.54 4.73 6.98
CA PHE A 137 5.94 4.55 6.59
C PHE A 137 6.10 3.74 5.31
N THR A 138 5.20 2.80 5.00
CA THR A 138 5.19 2.13 3.69
C THR A 138 4.99 3.11 2.53
N LYS A 139 4.22 4.20 2.72
CA LYS A 139 4.06 5.27 1.73
C LYS A 139 5.32 6.11 1.57
N ILE A 140 6.02 6.38 2.67
CA ILE A 140 7.29 7.09 2.64
C ILE A 140 8.31 6.24 1.86
N TYR A 141 8.45 4.97 2.23
CA TYR A 141 9.40 4.04 1.61
C TYR A 141 9.13 3.83 0.11
N SER A 142 7.87 3.69 -0.30
CA SER A 142 7.52 3.52 -1.72
C SER A 142 7.95 4.67 -2.63
N LEU A 143 8.23 5.86 -2.07
CA LEU A 143 8.59 7.04 -2.86
C LEU A 143 10.09 7.23 -3.03
N PHE A 144 10.95 6.50 -2.32
CA PHE A 144 12.40 6.57 -2.52
C PHE A 144 13.10 5.21 -2.65
N VAL A 145 12.44 4.11 -2.30
CA VAL A 145 12.91 2.74 -2.52
C VAL A 145 12.27 2.20 -3.78
N GLU A 146 13.09 1.75 -4.72
CA GLU A 146 12.63 1.18 -5.99
C GLU A 146 11.89 -0.13 -5.75
N ASP A 147 10.87 -0.39 -6.58
CA ASP A 147 10.04 -1.61 -6.52
C ASP A 147 9.42 -1.90 -5.14
N PHE A 148 9.18 -0.84 -4.35
CA PHE A 148 8.57 -0.94 -3.04
C PHE A 148 7.13 -0.42 -3.06
N ILE A 149 6.16 -1.30 -2.79
CA ILE A 149 4.74 -0.94 -2.80
C ILE A 149 4.30 -0.37 -1.44
N MET A 150 3.27 0.47 -1.47
CA MET A 150 2.54 0.92 -0.30
C MET A 150 1.64 -0.21 0.22
N TYR A 151 2.12 -0.94 1.22
CA TYR A 151 1.31 -1.97 1.87
C TYR A 151 0.48 -1.37 3.02
N ASP A 152 -0.75 -0.97 2.70
CA ASP A 152 -1.75 -0.62 3.71
C ASP A 152 -2.79 -1.72 3.91
N GLY A 153 -3.64 -1.55 4.94
CA GLY A 153 -4.62 -2.57 5.32
C GLY A 153 -5.63 -2.94 4.22
N ARG A 154 -5.91 -2.05 3.26
CA ARG A 154 -6.77 -2.33 2.10
C ARG A 154 -6.03 -3.19 1.08
N VAL A 155 -4.77 -2.90 0.79
CA VAL A 155 -3.96 -3.75 -0.11
C VAL A 155 -3.88 -5.17 0.43
N GLY A 156 -3.64 -5.34 1.73
CA GLY A 156 -3.66 -6.65 2.38
C GLY A 156 -5.02 -7.35 2.31
N ALA A 157 -6.12 -6.61 2.50
CA ALA A 157 -7.48 -7.14 2.36
C ALA A 157 -7.76 -7.65 0.93
N ALA A 158 -7.42 -6.86 -0.09
CA ALA A 158 -7.61 -7.25 -1.48
C ALA A 158 -6.76 -8.47 -1.86
N LEU A 159 -5.48 -8.51 -1.46
CA LEU A 159 -4.65 -9.69 -1.68
C LEU A 159 -5.23 -10.93 -0.99
N GLY A 160 -5.71 -10.80 0.25
CA GLY A 160 -6.38 -11.89 0.95
C GLY A 160 -7.63 -12.38 0.21
N LEU A 161 -8.46 -11.48 -0.33
CA LEU A 161 -9.62 -11.84 -1.15
C LEU A 161 -9.20 -12.65 -2.39
N LEU A 162 -8.20 -12.17 -3.13
CA LEU A 162 -7.73 -12.82 -4.36
C LEU A 162 -7.11 -14.20 -4.06
N VAL A 163 -6.35 -14.32 -2.98
CA VAL A 163 -5.78 -15.60 -2.52
C VAL A 163 -6.90 -16.55 -2.09
N ARG A 164 -7.91 -16.06 -1.37
CA ARG A 164 -9.08 -16.88 -0.99
C ARG A 164 -9.77 -17.43 -2.23
N MET A 165 -10.11 -16.57 -3.20
CA MET A 165 -10.73 -16.98 -4.46
C MET A 165 -9.91 -18.05 -5.16
N TYR A 166 -8.59 -17.86 -5.27
CA TYR A 166 -7.69 -18.85 -5.84
C TYR A 166 -7.74 -20.19 -5.07
N CYS A 167 -7.70 -20.18 -3.74
CA CYS A 167 -7.76 -21.39 -2.91
C CYS A 167 -9.12 -22.10 -3.04
N GLU A 168 -10.21 -21.36 -3.17
CA GLU A 168 -11.57 -21.88 -3.39
C GLU A 168 -11.68 -22.52 -4.78
N GLU A 169 -11.27 -21.81 -5.84
CA GLU A 169 -11.30 -22.28 -7.23
C GLU A 169 -10.43 -23.53 -7.46
N THR A 170 -9.29 -23.63 -6.75
CA THR A 170 -8.36 -24.76 -6.87
C THR A 170 -8.55 -25.84 -5.80
N ASN A 171 -9.57 -25.71 -4.94
CA ASN A 171 -9.89 -26.64 -3.86
C ASN A 171 -8.72 -26.92 -2.89
N LEU A 172 -7.89 -25.92 -2.59
CA LEU A 172 -6.79 -26.09 -1.64
C LEU A 172 -7.32 -26.38 -0.22
N PRO A 173 -6.60 -27.19 0.58
CA PRO A 173 -7.03 -27.51 1.95
C PRO A 173 -6.86 -26.33 2.90
N CYS A 174 -5.86 -25.47 2.68
CA CYS A 174 -5.54 -24.30 3.49
C CYS A 174 -4.84 -23.22 2.65
N ILE A 175 -4.75 -21.99 3.19
CA ILE A 175 -3.98 -20.90 2.56
C ILE A 175 -2.48 -21.24 2.66
N PRO A 176 -1.73 -21.25 1.54
CA PRO A 176 -0.28 -21.37 1.58
C PRO A 176 0.36 -20.26 2.44
N ASP A 177 1.30 -20.60 3.31
CA ASP A 177 1.85 -19.62 4.26
C ASP A 177 2.52 -18.42 3.58
N SER A 178 3.09 -18.60 2.39
CA SER A 178 3.66 -17.52 1.56
C SER A 178 2.61 -16.53 1.04
N LEU A 179 1.35 -16.93 0.96
CA LEU A 179 0.21 -16.13 0.47
C LEU A 179 -0.72 -15.65 1.60
N LYS A 180 -0.36 -15.88 2.87
CA LYS A 180 -1.13 -15.48 4.05
C LYS A 180 -0.90 -13.99 4.37
N PHE A 181 -1.41 -13.13 3.50
CA PHE A 181 -1.29 -11.67 3.61
C PHE A 181 -2.12 -11.11 4.77
N ALA A 182 -1.48 -10.33 5.64
CA ALA A 182 -2.18 -9.67 6.75
C ALA A 182 -2.96 -8.43 6.26
N TRP A 183 -4.17 -8.25 6.77
CA TRP A 183 -5.06 -7.13 6.42
C TRP A 183 -5.26 -6.18 7.61
N GLY A 184 -5.60 -4.91 7.35
CA GLY A 184 -5.71 -3.90 8.42
C GLY A 184 -7.13 -3.37 8.59
N ARG A 185 -7.58 -3.26 9.84
CA ARG A 185 -8.92 -2.76 10.19
C ARG A 185 -9.22 -1.38 9.58
N GLY A 186 -10.46 -1.20 9.14
CA GLY A 186 -11.01 0.14 8.85
C GLY A 186 -11.13 0.96 10.12
N LYS A 187 -10.92 2.29 10.03
CA LYS A 187 -11.06 3.18 11.20
C LYS A 187 -12.47 3.11 11.77
N GLU A 188 -13.46 2.95 10.90
CA GLU A 188 -14.88 2.81 11.22
C GLU A 188 -15.25 1.49 11.90
N SER A 189 -14.34 0.51 11.93
CA SER A 189 -14.58 -0.84 12.46
C SER A 189 -13.52 -1.25 13.47
N GLN A 190 -12.79 -0.28 14.03
CA GLN A 190 -11.73 -0.54 15.01
C GLN A 190 -12.26 -1.28 16.25
N PHE A 191 -13.47 -0.94 16.70
CA PHE A 191 -14.11 -1.49 17.90
C PHE A 191 -15.09 -2.64 17.62
N VAL A 192 -15.26 -3.05 16.36
CA VAL A 192 -16.17 -4.15 15.99
C VAL A 192 -15.36 -5.45 15.90
N SER A 193 -15.98 -6.61 16.16
CA SER A 193 -15.34 -7.90 15.89
C SER A 193 -14.82 -7.98 14.46
N SER A 194 -13.69 -8.66 14.28
CA SER A 194 -13.05 -8.95 12.99
C SER A 194 -14.02 -9.51 11.97
N ASP A 195 -14.99 -10.31 12.42
CA ASP A 195 -15.96 -10.99 11.57
C ASP A 195 -16.92 -10.02 10.88
N TYR A 196 -17.12 -8.82 11.43
CA TYR A 196 -17.96 -7.80 10.81
C TYR A 196 -17.12 -6.71 10.12
N ASN A 197 -15.79 -6.85 10.13
CA ASN A 197 -14.93 -5.90 9.46
C ASN A 197 -15.04 -6.08 7.94
N ARG A 198 -15.40 -5.00 7.24
CA ARG A 198 -15.53 -4.98 5.78
C ARG A 198 -14.24 -5.36 5.06
N ARG A 199 -13.08 -5.18 5.71
CA ARG A 199 -11.76 -5.50 5.15
C ARG A 199 -11.28 -6.91 5.48
N ASN A 200 -12.04 -7.71 6.24
CA ASN A 200 -11.65 -9.06 6.58
C ASN A 200 -11.89 -9.99 5.38
N PRO A 201 -10.84 -10.52 4.73
CA PRO A 201 -11.00 -11.44 3.60
C PRO A 201 -11.30 -12.87 4.04
N SER A 202 -11.31 -13.16 5.35
CA SER A 202 -11.49 -14.52 5.86
C SER A 202 -12.88 -15.09 5.54
N SER A 203 -12.92 -16.41 5.37
CA SER A 203 -14.13 -17.25 5.36
C SER A 203 -13.98 -18.36 6.41
N ASP A 204 -14.99 -19.22 6.56
CA ASP A 204 -14.99 -20.32 7.53
C ASP A 204 -13.77 -21.25 7.36
N LYS A 205 -13.33 -21.47 6.12
CA LYS A 205 -12.20 -22.36 5.79
C LYS A 205 -10.85 -21.62 5.70
N PHE A 206 -10.86 -20.38 5.22
CA PHE A 206 -9.64 -19.65 4.88
C PHE A 206 -9.51 -18.40 5.75
N VAL A 207 -8.61 -18.46 6.74
CA VAL A 207 -8.43 -17.39 7.75
C VAL A 207 -7.15 -16.60 7.49
N PHE A 208 -7.29 -15.27 7.44
CA PHE A 208 -6.18 -14.33 7.22
C PHE A 208 -5.87 -13.52 8.48
N PRO A 209 -4.58 -13.30 8.79
CA PRO A 209 -4.17 -12.56 9.98
C PRO A 209 -4.47 -11.07 9.85
N GLU A 210 -4.66 -10.41 10.99
CA GLU A 210 -4.72 -8.95 11.06
C GLU A 210 -3.32 -8.33 11.18
N LEU A 211 -3.14 -7.14 10.60
CA LEU A 211 -2.03 -6.24 10.88
C LEU A 211 -2.19 -5.68 12.29
N LEU A 212 -1.67 -6.44 13.26
CA LEU A 212 -1.51 -6.01 14.64
C LEU A 212 -0.21 -5.21 14.81
N ASN A 213 0.15 -4.86 16.05
CA ASN A 213 1.42 -4.20 16.35
C ASN A 213 2.61 -5.19 16.24
N ASN A 214 2.80 -5.75 15.04
CA ASN A 214 3.88 -6.66 14.69
C ASN A 214 4.61 -6.13 13.43
N PRO A 215 5.62 -5.26 13.61
CA PRO A 215 6.39 -4.69 12.50
C PRO A 215 7.03 -5.73 11.58
N GLN A 216 7.49 -6.86 12.14
CA GLN A 216 8.11 -7.93 11.36
C GLN A 216 7.10 -8.57 10.39
N SER A 217 5.91 -8.90 10.90
CA SER A 217 4.83 -9.47 10.09
C SER A 217 4.35 -8.50 8.99
N HIS A 218 4.24 -7.19 9.30
CA HIS A 218 3.91 -6.17 8.29
C HIS A 218 4.99 -6.10 7.21
N LEU A 219 6.26 -6.01 7.61
CA LEU A 219 7.40 -5.95 6.67
C LEU A 219 7.43 -7.17 5.75
N GLU A 220 7.24 -8.36 6.32
CA GLU A 220 7.17 -9.60 5.55
C GLU A 220 6.01 -9.60 4.54
N CYS A 221 4.82 -9.18 4.95
CA CYS A 221 3.68 -9.05 4.04
C CYS A 221 3.96 -8.05 2.91
N ASN A 222 4.53 -6.89 3.23
CA ASN A 222 4.88 -5.87 2.23
C ASN A 222 5.88 -6.42 1.21
N ILE A 223 6.89 -7.15 1.68
CA ILE A 223 7.93 -7.76 0.85
C ILE A 223 7.36 -8.81 -0.10
N ARG A 224 6.56 -9.72 0.42
CA ARG A 224 5.93 -10.77 -0.38
C ARG A 224 4.99 -10.16 -1.42
N ALA A 225 4.26 -9.11 -1.04
CA ALA A 225 3.41 -8.39 -1.96
C ALA A 225 4.21 -7.63 -3.04
N ASN A 226 5.35 -7.01 -2.70
CA ASN A 226 6.24 -6.40 -3.70
C ASN A 226 6.66 -7.42 -4.76
N TRP A 227 7.12 -8.60 -4.32
CA TRP A 227 7.51 -9.68 -5.21
C TRP A 227 6.36 -10.16 -6.08
N LEU A 228 5.22 -10.45 -5.47
CA LEU A 228 4.05 -10.92 -6.20
C LEU A 228 3.62 -9.92 -7.28
N LEU A 229 3.48 -8.63 -6.94
CA LEU A 229 3.06 -7.61 -7.90
C LEU A 229 4.10 -7.42 -9.00
N LYS A 230 5.39 -7.43 -8.68
CA LYS A 230 6.48 -7.33 -9.66
C LYS A 230 6.50 -8.54 -10.61
N GLU A 231 6.35 -9.75 -10.09
CA GLU A 231 6.28 -10.95 -10.92
C GLU A 231 5.04 -10.95 -11.82
N ILE A 232 3.91 -10.43 -11.34
CA ILE A 232 2.70 -10.24 -12.18
C ILE A 232 3.01 -9.26 -13.33
N THR A 233 3.59 -8.10 -13.05
CA THR A 233 3.87 -7.11 -14.12
C THR A 233 4.93 -7.58 -15.11
N LEU A 234 5.88 -8.40 -14.67
CA LEU A 234 6.93 -8.96 -15.54
C LEU A 234 6.49 -10.17 -16.37
N ARG A 235 5.65 -11.06 -15.82
CA ARG A 235 5.34 -12.36 -16.44
C ARG A 235 3.97 -12.43 -17.10
N THR A 236 3.10 -11.45 -16.88
CA THR A 236 1.74 -11.48 -17.42
C THR A 236 1.52 -10.36 -18.42
N THR A 237 0.82 -10.68 -19.52
CA THR A 237 0.33 -9.69 -20.47
C THR A 237 -1.08 -9.30 -20.05
N THR A 238 -1.21 -8.15 -19.40
CA THR A 238 -2.50 -7.60 -18.95
C THR A 238 -2.70 -6.21 -19.52
N LYS A 239 -3.85 -5.60 -19.28
CA LYS A 239 -4.05 -4.18 -19.63
C LYS A 239 -3.06 -3.26 -18.91
N PHE A 240 -2.53 -3.66 -17.74
CA PHE A 240 -1.47 -2.92 -17.05
C PHE A 240 -0.17 -2.86 -17.86
N SER A 241 0.10 -3.85 -18.72
CA SER A 241 1.29 -3.88 -19.58
C SER A 241 1.30 -2.76 -20.62
N ASN A 242 0.15 -2.13 -20.89
CA ASN A 242 0.04 -0.98 -21.81
C ASN A 242 0.36 0.37 -21.13
N LEU A 243 0.50 0.39 -19.80
CA LEU A 243 0.93 1.57 -19.07
C LEU A 243 2.46 1.71 -19.16
N ARG A 244 2.96 2.92 -18.90
CA ARG A 244 4.41 3.15 -18.80
C ARG A 244 5.01 2.20 -17.76
N PRO A 245 6.18 1.58 -18.01
CA PRO A 245 6.78 0.60 -17.10
C PRO A 245 6.84 1.06 -15.64
N GLU A 246 7.16 2.33 -15.39
CA GLU A 246 7.25 2.92 -14.06
C GLU A 246 5.90 3.07 -13.34
N ASP A 247 4.78 2.99 -14.07
CA ASP A 247 3.43 3.14 -13.53
C ASP A 247 2.74 1.80 -13.26
N GLN A 248 3.20 0.70 -13.87
CA GLN A 248 2.47 -0.59 -13.89
C GLN A 248 2.23 -1.14 -12.49
N THR A 249 3.27 -1.25 -11.67
CA THR A 249 3.18 -1.78 -10.30
C THR A 249 2.34 -0.86 -9.41
N THR A 250 2.48 0.46 -9.55
CA THR A 250 1.70 1.43 -8.78
C THR A 250 0.23 1.40 -9.18
N ALA A 251 -0.08 1.25 -10.47
CA ALA A 251 -1.45 1.10 -10.97
C ALA A 251 -2.10 -0.18 -10.42
N LEU A 252 -1.39 -1.30 -10.44
CA LEU A 252 -1.86 -2.56 -9.86
C LEU A 252 -2.11 -2.45 -8.35
N GLN A 253 -1.16 -1.85 -7.61
CA GLN A 253 -1.35 -1.55 -6.19
C GLN A 253 -2.56 -0.64 -5.93
N SER A 254 -2.78 0.37 -6.77
CA SER A 254 -3.93 1.27 -6.68
C SER A 254 -5.26 0.56 -6.93
N ALA A 255 -5.31 -0.41 -7.84
CA ALA A 255 -6.47 -1.28 -8.00
C ALA A 255 -6.77 -2.07 -6.72
N LEU A 256 -5.74 -2.71 -6.13
CA LEU A 256 -5.87 -3.46 -4.87
C LEU A 256 -6.32 -2.57 -3.71
N PHE A 257 -5.82 -1.34 -3.65
CA PHE A 257 -6.26 -0.35 -2.67
C PHE A 257 -7.76 -0.05 -2.76
N MET A 258 -8.31 0.06 -3.98
CA MET A 258 -9.74 0.28 -4.19
C MET A 258 -10.56 -0.95 -3.81
N ILE A 259 -10.21 -2.13 -4.34
CA ILE A 259 -10.88 -3.40 -3.99
C ILE A 259 -10.87 -3.62 -2.46
N GLY A 260 -9.76 -3.29 -1.82
CA GLY A 260 -9.55 -3.49 -0.40
C GLY A 260 -10.40 -2.64 0.55
N TYR A 261 -11.20 -1.68 0.04
CA TYR A 261 -12.13 -0.95 0.90
C TYR A 261 -13.19 -1.85 1.53
N CYS A 262 -13.62 -2.90 0.83
CA CYS A 262 -14.65 -3.81 1.31
C CYS A 262 -14.54 -5.16 0.60
N VAL A 263 -13.95 -6.18 1.23
CA VAL A 263 -13.79 -7.53 0.64
C VAL A 263 -14.79 -8.55 1.19
N LYS A 264 -15.59 -8.17 2.18
CA LYS A 264 -16.79 -8.94 2.54
C LYS A 264 -17.94 -8.60 1.59
N PRO A 265 -18.69 -9.62 1.11
CA PRO A 265 -19.96 -9.40 0.41
C PRO A 265 -20.89 -8.54 1.27
N GLN A 266 -21.60 -7.60 0.64
CA GLN A 266 -22.64 -6.79 1.28
C GLN A 266 -24.00 -7.44 1.13
#